data_AF-A0A835HG73-F1
#
_entry.id   AF-A0A835HG73-F1
#
_cell.length_a   1.000
_cell.length_b   1.000
_cell.length_c   1.000
_cell.angle_alpha   90.00
_cell.angle_beta   90.00
_cell.angle_gamma   90.00
#
_symmetry.space_group_name_H-M   'P 1'
#
loop_
_entity.id
_entity.type
_entity.pdbx_description
1 polymer ?
#
loop_
_entity_poly.entity_id
_entity_poly.type
_entity_poly.pdbx_seq_one_letter_code
_entity_poly.pdbx_strand_id
1 'polypeptide(L)'
;MKMEKARHAMELTQEETETVSGLKVSQHEPGYEKSFYEKFALKGIRVDRVEPGCVVCSFKVPSRLTNTDGNFSSGAIANLIDEVGGAVVHIEGLPRNVSVDMSISFLSTAKIYVR
;
A
#
# COMPACT_ATOMS: atom_id res chain seq x y z
N MET A 1 21.62 7.25 -6.03
CA MET A 1 21.38 6.11 -6.95
C MET A 1 21.09 6.67 -8.34
N LYS A 2 21.80 6.27 -9.40
CA LYS A 2 21.51 6.77 -10.77
C LYS A 2 20.21 6.11 -11.27
N MET A 3 19.27 6.90 -11.80
CA MET A 3 17.94 6.43 -12.23
C MET A 3 17.98 5.25 -13.21
N GLU A 4 19.01 5.15 -14.04
CA GLU A 4 19.17 4.00 -14.94
C GLU A 4 19.32 2.65 -14.23
N LYS A 5 20.03 2.61 -13.09
CA LYS A 5 20.17 1.36 -12.32
C LYS A 5 18.85 0.92 -11.69
N ALA A 6 18.03 1.88 -11.27
CA ALA A 6 16.69 1.60 -10.76
C ALA A 6 15.78 1.09 -11.87
N ARG A 7 15.88 1.68 -13.07
CA ARG A 7 15.08 1.27 -14.23
C ARG A 7 15.36 -0.19 -14.63
N HIS A 8 16.63 -0.58 -14.73
CA HIS A 8 17.00 -1.98 -15.02
C HIS A 8 16.52 -2.96 -13.93
N ALA A 9 16.52 -2.56 -12.66
CA ALA A 9 16.00 -3.41 -11.58
C ALA A 9 14.45 -3.54 -11.60
N MET A 10 13.76 -2.70 -12.37
CA MET A 10 12.30 -2.71 -12.53
C MET A 10 11.88 -3.19 -13.93
N GLU A 11 12.81 -3.67 -14.75
CA GLU A 11 12.48 -4.27 -16.04
C GLU A 11 11.72 -5.58 -15.82
N LEU A 12 10.47 -5.60 -16.25
CA LEU A 12 9.64 -6.79 -16.24
C LEU A 12 10.16 -7.79 -17.26
N THR A 13 10.11 -9.07 -16.92
CA THR A 13 10.28 -10.15 -17.89
C THR A 13 9.16 -10.11 -18.93
N GLN A 14 9.36 -10.80 -20.04
CA GLN A 14 8.33 -10.93 -21.08
C GLN A 14 7.04 -11.55 -20.53
N GLU A 15 7.17 -12.58 -19.68
CA GLU A 15 6.04 -13.26 -19.03
C GLU A 15 5.28 -12.33 -18.07
N GLU A 16 6.00 -11.55 -17.24
CA GLU A 16 5.39 -10.55 -16.37
C GLU A 16 4.69 -9.45 -17.16
N THR A 17 5.28 -9.02 -18.28
CA THR A 17 4.72 -7.99 -19.15
C THR A 17 3.39 -8.46 -19.78
N GLU A 18 3.35 -9.68 -20.29
CA GLU A 18 2.14 -10.29 -20.85
C GLU A 18 1.07 -10.45 -19.77
N THR A 19 1.47 -10.88 -18.58
CA THR A 19 0.57 -11.02 -17.41
C THR A 19 -0.04 -9.68 -17.01
N VAL A 20 0.78 -8.63 -16.89
CA VAL A 20 0.33 -7.28 -16.53
C VAL A 20 -0.57 -6.68 -17.61
N SER A 21 -0.24 -6.90 -18.89
CA SER A 21 -1.03 -6.40 -20.02
C SER A 21 -2.44 -7.00 -20.09
N GLY A 22 -2.61 -8.23 -19.57
CA GLY A 22 -3.91 -8.88 -19.45
C GLY A 22 -4.80 -8.35 -18.32
N LEU A 23 -4.26 -7.54 -17.40
CA LEU A 23 -5.03 -6.99 -16.28
C LEU A 23 -5.96 -5.88 -16.77
N LYS A 24 -7.27 -6.08 -16.61
CA LYS A 24 -8.26 -5.01 -16.78
C LYS A 24 -8.24 -4.09 -15.57
N VAL A 25 -7.33 -3.12 -15.56
CA VAL A 25 -7.29 -2.05 -14.56
C VAL A 25 -8.13 -0.88 -15.09
N SER A 26 -9.21 -0.53 -14.38
CA SER A 26 -9.95 0.70 -14.67
C SER A 26 -9.02 1.90 -14.48
N GLN A 27 -8.88 2.72 -15.52
CA GLN A 27 -8.23 4.02 -15.37
C GLN A 27 -8.97 4.82 -14.30
N HIS A 28 -8.24 5.43 -13.39
CA HIS A 28 -8.79 6.24 -12.29
C HIS A 28 -8.24 7.66 -12.45
N GLU A 29 -9.07 8.68 -12.17
CA GLU A 29 -8.58 10.05 -12.12
C GLU A 29 -7.70 10.24 -10.87
N PRO A 30 -6.42 10.62 -11.03
CA PRO A 30 -5.53 10.85 -9.90
C PRO A 30 -6.12 11.89 -8.94
N GLY A 31 -6.14 11.55 -7.64
CA GLY A 31 -6.60 12.48 -6.59
C GLY A 31 -8.11 12.49 -6.33
N TYR A 32 -8.93 11.90 -7.19
CA TYR A 32 -10.39 11.81 -7.01
C TYR A 32 -10.88 10.38 -6.81
N GLU A 33 -10.34 9.42 -7.57
CA GLU A 33 -10.79 8.03 -7.52
C GLU A 33 -9.76 7.09 -6.90
N LYS A 34 -10.28 6.08 -6.18
CA LYS A 34 -9.44 5.07 -5.55
C LYS A 34 -8.87 4.11 -6.58
N SER A 35 -7.54 4.03 -6.64
CA SER A 35 -6.86 3.10 -7.53
C SER A 35 -7.15 1.63 -7.17
N PHE A 36 -6.89 0.72 -8.11
CA PHE A 36 -6.92 -0.71 -7.82
C PHE A 36 -6.03 -1.06 -6.63
N TYR A 37 -4.84 -0.45 -6.55
CA TYR A 37 -3.84 -0.79 -5.56
C TYR A 37 -4.28 -0.39 -4.15
N GLU A 38 -4.92 0.77 -3.97
CA GLU A 38 -5.49 1.18 -2.68
C GLU A 38 -6.49 0.13 -2.16
N LYS A 39 -7.40 -0.32 -3.03
CA LYS A 39 -8.38 -1.37 -2.69
C LYS A 39 -7.69 -2.70 -2.40
N PHE A 40 -6.69 -3.08 -3.18
CA PHE A 40 -5.94 -4.31 -3.02
C PHE A 40 -5.15 -4.35 -1.71
N ALA A 41 -4.45 -3.27 -1.38
CA ALA A 41 -3.62 -3.15 -0.20
C ALA A 41 -4.47 -3.15 1.09
N LEU A 42 -5.55 -2.37 1.12
CA LEU A 42 -6.37 -2.19 2.32
C LEU A 42 -7.43 -3.29 2.53
N LYS A 43 -7.62 -4.20 1.57
CA LYS A 43 -8.66 -5.25 1.69
C LYS A 43 -8.49 -6.09 2.96
N GLY A 44 -9.46 -6.00 3.86
CA GLY A 44 -9.48 -6.71 5.14
C GLY A 44 -9.02 -5.88 6.35
N ILE A 45 -8.67 -4.60 6.16
CA ILE A 45 -8.48 -3.67 7.27
C ILE A 45 -9.81 -3.45 8.02
N ARG A 46 -9.72 -3.37 9.34
CA ARG A 46 -10.85 -3.06 10.22
C ARG A 46 -10.54 -1.76 10.94
N VAL A 47 -11.38 -0.76 10.74
CA VAL A 47 -11.27 0.51 11.45
C VAL A 47 -12.05 0.38 12.75
N ASP A 48 -11.36 0.55 13.86
CA ASP A 48 -11.90 0.38 15.21
C ASP A 48 -12.31 1.74 15.79
N ARG A 49 -11.58 2.82 15.48
CA ARG A 49 -11.87 4.18 15.96
C ARG A 49 -11.38 5.25 14.98
N VAL A 50 -12.13 6.34 14.85
CA VAL A 50 -11.75 7.55 14.11
C VAL A 50 -12.08 8.78 14.96
N GLU A 51 -11.07 9.61 15.22
CA GLU A 51 -11.13 10.85 15.98
C GLU A 51 -10.25 11.90 15.29
N PRO A 52 -10.45 13.21 15.54
CA PRO A 52 -9.54 14.24 15.02
C PRO A 52 -8.08 13.94 15.39
N GLY A 53 -7.24 13.72 14.38
CA GLY A 53 -5.83 13.38 14.57
C GLY A 53 -5.54 11.93 14.98
N CYS A 54 -6.53 11.03 15.00
CA CYS A 54 -6.32 9.62 15.36
C CYS A 54 -7.21 8.66 14.56
N VAL A 55 -6.59 7.65 13.95
CA VAL A 55 -7.26 6.48 13.40
C VAL A 55 -6.68 5.24 14.06
N VAL A 56 -7.54 4.39 14.60
CA VAL A 56 -7.17 3.09 15.16
C VAL A 56 -7.76 2.01 14.27
N CYS A 57 -6.91 1.10 13.82
CA CYS A 57 -7.32 0.01 12.95
C CYS A 57 -6.51 -1.26 13.22
N SER A 58 -7.11 -2.40 12.88
CA SER A 58 -6.49 -3.71 12.92
C SER A 58 -6.41 -4.33 11.52
N PHE A 59 -5.32 -5.03 11.24
CA PHE A 59 -5.09 -5.66 9.95
C PHE A 59 -4.46 -7.05 10.13
N LYS A 60 -5.17 -8.09 9.71
CA LYS A 60 -4.63 -9.45 9.64
C LYS A 60 -3.77 -9.56 8.39
N VAL A 61 -2.48 -9.88 8.56
CA VAL A 61 -1.52 -9.97 7.46
C VAL A 61 -1.97 -11.01 6.44
N PRO A 62 -2.37 -10.59 5.22
CA PRO A 62 -2.82 -11.52 4.19
C PRO A 62 -1.63 -12.04 3.35
N SER A 63 -1.74 -13.27 2.83
CA SER A 63 -0.71 -13.89 1.97
C SER A 63 -0.27 -13.01 0.80
N ARG A 64 -1.20 -12.25 0.21
CA ARG A 64 -0.93 -11.38 -0.93
C ARG A 64 0.01 -10.20 -0.64
N LEU A 65 0.30 -9.91 0.63
CA LEU A 65 1.17 -8.81 1.06
C LEU A 65 2.43 -9.30 1.78
N THR A 66 2.65 -10.61 1.82
CA THR A 66 3.83 -11.20 2.47
C THR A 66 4.96 -11.40 1.49
N ASN A 67 6.19 -11.36 2.00
CA ASN A 67 7.36 -11.80 1.26
C ASN A 67 7.44 -13.33 1.18
N THR A 68 8.50 -13.86 0.57
CA THR A 68 8.76 -15.29 0.41
C THR A 68 8.84 -16.05 1.74
N ASP A 69 9.20 -15.37 2.82
CA ASP A 69 9.31 -15.94 4.17
C ASP A 69 7.98 -15.92 4.93
N GLY A 70 6.91 -15.45 4.29
CA GLY A 70 5.60 -15.28 4.92
C GLY A 70 5.52 -14.11 5.92
N ASN A 71 6.49 -13.19 5.89
CA ASN A 71 6.47 -11.97 6.70
C ASN A 71 5.76 -10.85 5.94
N PHE A 72 5.04 -9.97 6.65
CA PHE A 72 4.45 -8.78 6.07
C PHE A 72 5.55 -7.93 5.42
N SER A 73 5.48 -7.76 4.10
CA SER A 73 6.59 -7.14 3.36
C SER A 73 6.76 -5.68 3.74
N SER A 74 8.01 -5.19 3.77
CA SER A 74 8.32 -3.80 4.15
C SER A 74 7.62 -2.78 3.26
N GLY A 75 7.51 -3.05 1.95
CA GLY A 75 6.77 -2.22 1.01
C GLY A 75 5.27 -2.17 1.30
N ALA A 76 4.66 -3.31 1.67
CA ALA A 76 3.25 -3.35 2.02
C ALA A 76 2.97 -2.67 3.38
N ILE A 77 3.90 -2.75 4.34
CA ILE A 77 3.84 -1.98 5.59
C ILE A 77 3.92 -0.48 5.28
N ALA A 78 4.86 -0.05 4.45
CA ALA A 78 5.00 1.35 4.07
C ALA A 78 3.73 1.89 3.41
N ASN A 79 3.15 1.15 2.45
CA ASN A 79 1.89 1.53 1.84
C ASN A 79 0.74 1.61 2.84
N LEU A 80 0.64 0.66 3.79
CA LEU A 80 -0.40 0.70 4.82
C LEU A 80 -0.26 1.95 5.70
N ILE A 81 0.97 2.32 6.07
CA ILE A 81 1.24 3.53 6.86
C ILE A 81 0.88 4.79 6.07
N ASP A 82 1.17 4.84 4.77
CA ASP A 82 0.83 5.96 3.89
C ASP A 82 -0.69 6.17 3.81
N GLU A 83 -1.45 5.12 3.52
CA GLU A 83 -2.91 5.16 3.41
C GLU A 83 -3.59 5.56 4.72
N VAL A 84 -3.18 4.94 5.84
CA VAL A 84 -3.77 5.25 7.16
C VAL A 84 -3.34 6.64 7.63
N GLY A 85 -2.08 7.03 7.41
CA GLY A 85 -1.58 8.36 7.73
C GLY A 85 -2.30 9.46 6.95
N GLY A 86 -2.52 9.24 5.65
CA GLY A 86 -3.31 10.13 4.80
C GLY A 86 -4.75 10.28 5.30
N ALA A 87 -5.36 9.20 5.80
CA ALA A 87 -6.70 9.25 6.38
C ALA A 87 -6.79 10.09 7.67
N VAL A 88 -5.73 10.12 8.49
CA VAL A 88 -5.68 10.92 9.73
C VAL A 88 -5.72 12.43 9.45
N VAL A 89 -5.08 12.86 8.37
CA VAL A 89 -4.99 14.29 7.99
C VAL A 89 -6.01 14.68 6.93
N HIS A 90 -6.89 13.77 6.52
CA HIS A 90 -7.91 14.05 5.52
C HIS A 90 -9.02 14.92 6.11
N ILE A 91 -9.39 15.97 5.37
CA ILE A 91 -10.52 16.84 5.68
C ILE A 91 -11.53 16.68 4.56
N GLU A 92 -12.76 16.33 4.93
CA GLU A 92 -13.86 16.17 3.98
C GLU A 92 -14.10 17.47 3.21
N GLY A 93 -14.24 17.38 1.88
CA GLY A 93 -14.45 18.54 1.00
C GLY A 93 -13.19 19.30 0.58
N LEU A 94 -12.00 18.93 1.10
CA LEU A 94 -10.73 19.48 0.65
C LEU A 94 -9.95 18.47 -0.21
N PRO A 95 -9.04 18.93 -1.09
CA PRO A 95 -8.13 18.05 -1.81
C PRO A 95 -7.34 17.15 -0.86
N ARG A 96 -7.07 15.92 -1.29
CA ARG A 96 -6.29 14.98 -0.48
C ARG A 96 -4.86 15.51 -0.29
N ASN A 97 -4.38 15.49 0.95
CA ASN A 97 -2.97 15.74 1.24
C ASN A 97 -2.11 14.61 0.66
N VAL A 98 -0.87 14.92 0.31
CA VAL A 98 0.10 13.95 -0.20
C VAL A 98 1.27 13.81 0.76
N SER A 99 1.74 12.59 0.96
CA SER A 99 2.94 12.32 1.76
C SER A 99 4.18 12.79 0.99
N VAL A 100 4.97 13.67 1.62
CA VAL A 100 6.20 14.23 1.05
C VAL A 100 7.46 13.55 1.58
N ASP A 101 7.38 12.99 2.79
CA ASP A 101 8.46 12.27 3.45
C ASP A 101 7.87 11.22 4.41
N MET A 102 8.56 10.08 4.53
CA MET A 102 8.21 9.01 5.45
C MET A 102 9.47 8.35 5.99
N SER A 103 9.54 8.22 7.30
CA SER A 103 10.58 7.45 7.99
C SER A 103 9.94 6.33 8.79
N ILE A 104 10.38 5.09 8.54
CA ILE A 104 9.79 3.88 9.11
C ILE A 104 10.89 3.07 9.80
N SER A 105 10.65 2.69 11.05
CA SER A 105 11.52 1.78 11.83
C SER A 105 10.84 0.43 12.00
N PHE A 106 11.46 -0.63 11.50
CA PHE A 106 10.94 -2.00 11.59
C PHE A 106 11.47 -2.69 12.86
N LEU A 107 10.64 -2.78 13.90
CA LEU A 107 11.05 -3.31 15.21
C LEU A 107 10.91 -4.82 15.34
N SER A 108 9.91 -5.42 14.67
CA SER A 108 9.63 -6.86 14.72
C SER A 108 8.89 -7.32 13.47
N THR A 109 8.95 -8.62 13.18
CA THR A 109 8.22 -9.21 12.05
C THR A 109 6.77 -9.52 12.42
N ALA A 110 5.86 -9.28 11.47
CA ALA A 110 4.48 -9.77 11.52
C ALA A 110 4.32 -10.87 10.49
N LYS A 111 3.84 -12.05 10.89
CA LYS A 111 3.69 -13.20 9.99
C LYS A 111 2.31 -13.27 9.37
N ILE A 112 2.22 -13.95 8.24
CA ILE A 112 0.98 -14.34 7.59
C ILE A 112 -0.02 -14.90 8.60
N TYR A 113 -1.27 -14.45 8.51
CA TYR A 113 -2.36 -15.04 9.26
C TYR A 113 -2.84 -16.33 8.57
N VAL A 114 -2.56 -17.48 9.19
CA VAL A 114 -3.11 -18.78 8.79
C VAL A 114 -4.34 -19.04 9.66
N ARG A 115 -5.47 -19.37 9.02
CA ARG A 115 -6.73 -19.70 9.73
C ARG A 115 -6.76 -21.16 10.14
#